data_AF-K5WB71-F1
#
_entry.id   AF-K5WB71-F1
#
_cell.length_a   1.000
_cell.length_b   1.000
_cell.length_c   1.000
_cell.angle_alpha   90.00
_cell.angle_beta   90.00
_cell.angle_gamma   90.00
#
_symmetry.space_group_name_H-M   'P 1'
#
loop_
_entity.id
_entity.type
_entity.pdbx_description
1 polymer ?
#
loop_
_entity_poly.entity_id
_entity_poly.type
_entity_poly.pdbx_seq_one_letter_code
_entity_poly.pdbx_strand_id
1 'polypeptide(L)'
;MKIGFQLKQVRERLAKGLVDKGVLRTEKRNFILFDMATHPVADVRTKEAVIIRVTSLLTSTTSAVPPSALDKEGTQARAMRAVCLAAAAYAASVLDNAFSRLTYEEREAAFQRCEDLIQEFAAWPFGSASSSPNGNSVRANGRRAAQRIGIGSVGSGREAILGLVQEVKKEMFSDEDLCFELVAGVLEVLSKLDSLL
;
A
#
# COMPACT_ATOMS: atom_id res chain seq x y z
N MET A 1 31.43 3.10 11.35
CA MET A 1 30.39 2.24 11.96
C MET A 1 29.09 3.02 12.09
N LYS A 2 27.96 2.50 11.58
CA LYS A 2 26.65 3.20 11.50
C LYS A 2 25.71 2.87 12.68
N ILE A 3 26.25 2.69 13.88
CA ILE A 3 25.50 2.19 15.06
C ILE A 3 24.39 3.14 15.54
N GLY A 4 24.47 4.42 15.18
CA GLY A 4 23.50 5.45 15.59
C GLY A 4 22.30 5.66 14.65
N PHE A 5 22.21 4.98 13.51
CA PHE A 5 21.13 5.22 12.54
C PHE A 5 19.85 4.41 12.79
N GLN A 6 19.89 3.44 13.70
CA GLN A 6 18.67 2.71 14.07
C GLN A 6 17.74 3.62 14.87
N LEU A 7 16.52 3.81 14.37
CA LEU A 7 15.48 4.55 15.08
C LEU A 7 15.03 3.74 16.30
N LYS A 8 15.10 4.35 17.48
CA LYS A 8 14.66 3.76 18.74
C LYS A 8 13.24 4.23 19.09
N GLN A 9 12.49 3.40 19.83
CA GLN A 9 11.18 3.75 20.40
C GLN A 9 10.16 4.22 19.35
N VAL A 10 10.17 3.61 18.16
CA VAL A 10 9.33 4.05 17.02
C VAL A 10 7.85 3.90 17.36
N ARG A 11 7.45 2.77 17.97
CA ARG A 11 6.06 2.48 18.32
C ARG A 11 5.50 3.52 19.29
N GLU A 12 6.24 3.83 20.34
CA GLU A 12 5.87 4.77 21.39
C GLU A 12 5.75 6.19 20.84
N ARG A 13 6.69 6.59 19.97
CA ARG A 13 6.66 7.90 19.31
C ARG A 13 5.49 8.02 18.34
N LEU A 14 5.16 6.96 17.59
CA LEU A 14 3.99 6.92 16.73
C LEU A 14 2.69 6.98 17.54
N ALA A 15 2.59 6.23 18.65
CA ALA A 15 1.43 6.28 19.54
C ALA A 15 1.21 7.69 20.11
N LYS A 16 2.28 8.33 20.61
CA LYS A 16 2.21 9.72 21.08
C LYS A 16 1.75 10.67 19.96
N GLY A 17 2.31 10.55 18.76
CA GLY A 17 1.90 11.38 17.62
C GLY A 17 0.43 11.19 17.22
N LEU A 18 -0.14 9.99 17.39
CA LEU A 18 -1.57 9.74 17.16
C LEU A 18 -2.46 10.30 18.29
N VAL A 19 -1.96 10.35 19.52
CA VAL A 19 -2.64 11.01 20.64
C VAL A 19 -2.66 12.53 20.42
N ASP A 20 -1.52 13.12 20.07
CA ASP A 20 -1.40 14.56 19.82
C ASP A 20 -2.31 15.02 18.65
N LYS A 21 -2.59 14.13 17.70
CA LYS A 21 -3.52 14.34 16.58
C LYS A 21 -4.99 14.03 16.91
N GLY A 22 -5.29 13.55 18.12
CA GLY A 22 -6.65 13.22 18.56
C GLY A 22 -7.23 11.91 17.99
N VAL A 23 -6.41 11.08 17.31
CA VAL A 23 -6.86 9.78 16.78
C VAL A 23 -6.94 8.74 17.91
N LEU A 24 -5.97 8.76 18.82
CA LEU A 24 -5.97 7.97 20.04
C LEU A 24 -6.22 8.88 21.24
N ARG A 25 -6.71 8.30 22.34
CA ARG A 25 -6.73 8.96 23.65
C ARG A 25 -5.87 8.21 24.63
N THR A 26 -5.37 8.88 25.66
CA THR A 26 -4.60 8.22 26.71
C THR A 26 -5.51 7.88 27.89
N GLU A 27 -5.54 6.60 28.26
CA GLU A 27 -6.24 6.10 29.43
C GLU A 27 -5.27 5.39 30.36
N LYS A 28 -5.38 5.65 31.66
CA LYS A 28 -4.64 4.91 32.69
C LYS A 28 -5.43 3.66 33.06
N ARG A 29 -4.89 2.48 32.77
CA ARG A 29 -5.44 1.20 33.25
C ARG A 29 -4.69 0.74 34.48
N ASN A 30 -5.42 0.54 35.56
CA ASN A 30 -4.86 0.03 36.81
C ASN A 30 -4.89 -1.50 36.78
N PHE A 31 -3.72 -2.11 36.96
CA PHE A 31 -3.56 -3.54 37.19
C PHE A 31 -3.24 -3.76 38.67
N ILE A 32 -3.37 -5.00 39.16
CA ILE A 32 -3.17 -5.34 40.58
C ILE A 32 -1.81 -4.86 41.10
N LEU A 33 -0.77 -4.86 40.25
CA LEU A 33 0.61 -4.56 40.65
C LEU A 33 1.17 -3.25 40.08
N PHE A 34 0.53 -2.64 39.10
CA PHE A 34 1.03 -1.43 38.43
C PHE A 34 -0.05 -0.76 37.61
N ASP A 35 0.19 0.49 37.23
CA ASP A 35 -0.65 1.20 36.28
C ASP A 35 0.03 1.29 34.92
N MET A 36 -0.75 1.18 33.84
CA MET A 36 -0.24 1.23 32.47
C MET A 36 -1.04 2.26 31.66
N ALA A 37 -0.31 3.12 30.95
CA ALA A 37 -0.90 3.97 29.94
C ALA A 37 -1.34 3.12 28.74
N THR A 38 -2.61 3.24 28.37
CA THR A 38 -3.20 2.58 27.20
C THR A 38 -3.74 3.63 26.25
N HIS A 39 -3.79 3.28 24.97
CA HIS A 39 -4.11 4.23 23.91
C HIS A 39 -5.26 3.71 23.03
N PRO A 40 -6.50 3.63 23.54
CA PRO A 40 -7.64 3.23 22.73
C PRO A 40 -7.94 4.28 21.64
N VAL A 41 -8.59 3.82 20.58
CA VAL A 41 -9.03 4.68 19.47
C VAL A 41 -10.10 5.65 19.97
N ALA A 42 -9.86 6.94 19.79
CA ALA A 42 -10.79 8.01 20.10
C ALA A 42 -11.66 8.32 18.87
N ASP A 43 -11.04 8.50 17.70
CA ASP A 43 -11.74 8.74 16.44
C ASP A 43 -11.81 7.46 15.60
N VAL A 44 -12.93 6.74 15.73
CA VAL A 44 -13.20 5.53 14.95
C VAL A 44 -13.40 5.85 13.47
N ARG A 45 -13.92 7.05 13.13
CA ARG A 45 -14.21 7.44 11.74
C ARG A 45 -12.94 7.56 10.93
N THR A 46 -11.87 8.09 11.52
CA THR A 46 -10.55 8.12 10.87
C THR A 46 -10.06 6.71 10.54
N LYS A 47 -10.21 5.75 11.46
CA LYS A 47 -9.85 4.35 11.20
C LYS A 47 -10.70 3.74 10.09
N GLU A 48 -12.01 3.94 10.13
CA GLU A 48 -12.95 3.44 9.10
C GLU A 48 -12.65 4.05 7.73
N ALA A 49 -12.34 5.34 7.64
CA ALA A 49 -11.97 5.99 6.39
C ALA A 49 -10.71 5.37 5.77
N VAL A 50 -9.70 5.03 6.59
CA VAL A 50 -8.49 4.34 6.11
C VAL A 50 -8.83 2.95 5.57
N ILE A 51 -9.69 2.19 6.27
CA ILE A 51 -10.14 0.85 5.82
C ILE A 51 -10.90 0.98 4.50
N ILE A 52 -11.88 1.89 4.41
CA ILE A 52 -12.66 2.12 3.20
C ILE A 52 -11.76 2.46 2.02
N ARG A 53 -10.73 3.30 2.21
CA ARG A 53 -9.80 3.63 1.12
C ARG A 53 -9.07 2.41 0.58
N VAL A 54 -8.51 1.59 1.47
CA VAL A 54 -7.75 0.39 1.07
C VAL A 54 -8.68 -0.65 0.45
N THR A 55 -9.83 -0.94 1.07
CA THR A 55 -10.80 -1.88 0.54
C THR A 55 -11.32 -1.42 -0.82
N SER A 56 -11.72 -0.15 -0.95
CA SER A 56 -12.24 0.42 -2.20
C SER A 56 -11.21 0.41 -3.33
N LEU A 57 -9.92 0.58 -3.02
CA LEU A 57 -8.84 0.50 -4.01
C LEU A 57 -8.67 -0.94 -4.52
N LEU A 58 -8.71 -1.91 -3.60
CA LEU A 58 -8.40 -3.31 -3.90
C LEU A 58 -9.60 -4.11 -4.43
N THR A 59 -10.84 -3.65 -4.24
CA THR A 59 -12.03 -4.31 -4.79
C THR A 59 -12.56 -3.65 -6.07
N SER A 60 -12.02 -2.50 -6.49
CA SER A 60 -12.55 -1.77 -7.66
C SER A 60 -12.30 -2.48 -9.00
N THR A 61 -13.31 -3.06 -9.63
CA THR A 61 -13.15 -3.74 -10.94
C THR A 61 -13.03 -2.77 -12.13
N THR A 62 -13.12 -1.46 -11.91
CA THR A 62 -13.16 -0.45 -12.97
C THR A 62 -11.80 0.22 -13.16
N SER A 63 -11.50 0.65 -14.40
CA SER A 63 -10.30 1.45 -14.75
C SER A 63 -10.25 2.80 -14.03
N ALA A 64 -11.41 3.38 -13.72
CA ALA A 64 -11.52 4.59 -12.92
C ALA A 64 -11.22 4.29 -11.44
N VAL A 65 -10.32 5.07 -10.84
CA VAL A 65 -10.02 5.01 -9.42
C VAL A 65 -11.21 5.59 -8.65
N PRO A 66 -11.84 4.84 -7.72
CA PRO A 66 -12.98 5.36 -6.99
C PRO A 66 -12.55 6.51 -6.08
N PRO A 67 -13.34 7.60 -5.96
CA PRO A 67 -12.96 8.74 -5.13
C PRO A 67 -12.85 8.35 -3.65
N SER A 68 -13.58 7.33 -3.22
CA SER A 68 -13.50 6.74 -1.88
C SER A 68 -12.17 6.04 -1.59
N ALA A 69 -11.38 5.69 -2.60
CA ALA A 69 -10.02 5.15 -2.44
C ALA A 69 -8.97 6.24 -2.20
N LEU A 70 -9.27 7.49 -2.53
CA LEU A 70 -8.32 8.60 -2.49
C LEU A 70 -8.45 9.42 -1.21
N ASP A 71 -7.40 10.16 -0.89
CA ASP A 71 -7.44 11.16 0.18
C ASP A 71 -8.20 12.43 -0.26
N LYS A 72 -8.42 13.35 0.68
CA LYS A 72 -9.10 14.63 0.45
C LYS A 72 -8.54 15.36 -0.77
N GLU A 73 -9.44 15.99 -1.53
CA GLU A 73 -9.08 16.84 -2.66
C GLU A 73 -8.10 17.94 -2.24
N GLY A 74 -7.10 18.20 -3.09
CA GLY A 74 -5.99 19.13 -2.80
C GLY A 74 -4.78 18.49 -2.10
N THR A 75 -4.86 17.23 -1.67
CA THR A 75 -3.69 16.49 -1.18
C THR A 75 -2.75 16.19 -2.35
N GLN A 76 -1.43 16.34 -2.16
CA GLN A 76 -0.44 15.97 -3.19
C GLN A 76 -0.27 14.45 -3.30
N ALA A 77 -0.09 13.96 -4.53
CA ALA A 77 0.19 12.56 -4.85
C ALA A 77 -0.82 11.58 -4.22
N ARG A 78 -2.12 11.80 -4.42
CA ARG A 78 -3.20 11.06 -3.74
C ARG A 78 -3.25 9.62 -4.21
N ALA A 79 -3.19 9.42 -5.52
CA ALA A 79 -3.20 8.08 -6.10
C ALA A 79 -1.96 7.30 -5.63
N MET A 80 -0.80 7.95 -5.63
CA MET A 80 0.43 7.32 -5.16
C MET A 80 0.41 6.98 -3.67
N ARG A 81 -0.14 7.85 -2.83
CA ARG A 81 -0.31 7.57 -1.39
C ARG A 81 -1.23 6.39 -1.13
N ALA A 82 -2.28 6.23 -1.94
CA ALA A 82 -3.18 5.08 -1.83
C ALA A 82 -2.45 3.77 -2.19
N VAL A 83 -1.65 3.78 -3.27
CA VAL A 83 -0.75 2.68 -3.67
C VAL A 83 0.23 2.34 -2.54
N CYS A 84 0.95 3.32 -2.02
CA CYS A 84 1.92 3.11 -0.94
C CYS A 84 1.27 2.56 0.34
N LEU A 85 0.06 3.02 0.69
CA LEU A 85 -0.65 2.54 1.85
C LEU A 85 -1.01 1.05 1.71
N ALA A 86 -1.53 0.64 0.55
CA ALA A 86 -1.85 -0.76 0.28
C ALA A 86 -0.59 -1.64 0.29
N ALA A 87 0.47 -1.21 -0.42
CA ALA A 87 1.74 -1.95 -0.50
C ALA A 87 2.43 -2.09 0.86
N ALA A 88 2.47 -1.02 1.67
CA ALA A 88 3.05 -1.05 3.01
C ALA A 88 2.21 -1.91 3.97
N ALA A 89 0.88 -1.87 3.87
CA ALA A 89 0.01 -2.73 4.68
C ALA A 89 0.15 -4.21 4.33
N TYR A 90 0.36 -4.52 3.05
CA TYR A 90 0.68 -5.87 2.57
C TYR A 90 2.01 -6.36 3.13
N ALA A 91 3.10 -5.60 2.92
CA ALA A 91 4.43 -5.97 3.38
C ALA A 91 4.58 -6.00 4.92
N ALA A 92 3.75 -5.26 5.65
CA ALA A 92 3.68 -5.32 7.12
C ALA A 92 2.76 -6.43 7.64
N SER A 93 2.18 -7.26 6.76
CA SER A 93 1.26 -8.37 7.09
C SER A 93 0.04 -7.94 7.93
N VAL A 94 -0.42 -6.69 7.78
CA VAL A 94 -1.58 -6.14 8.50
C VAL A 94 -2.80 -5.92 7.63
N LEU A 95 -2.70 -6.17 6.31
CA LEU A 95 -3.75 -5.90 5.33
C LEU A 95 -5.04 -6.69 5.60
N ASP A 96 -4.96 -7.96 6.06
CA ASP A 96 -6.13 -8.81 6.33
C ASP A 96 -7.07 -8.21 7.40
N ASN A 97 -6.52 -7.41 8.33
CA ASN A 97 -7.33 -6.72 9.34
C ASN A 97 -8.35 -5.75 8.73
N ALA A 98 -8.08 -5.22 7.54
CA ALA A 98 -8.99 -4.32 6.83
C ALA A 98 -10.13 -5.08 6.14
N PHE A 99 -9.94 -6.36 5.82
CA PHE A 99 -10.89 -7.15 5.04
C PHE A 99 -11.95 -7.88 5.86
N SER A 100 -12.11 -7.55 7.14
CA SER A 100 -13.05 -8.21 8.04
C SER A 100 -14.49 -8.36 7.50
N ARG A 101 -14.93 -7.46 6.62
CA ARG A 101 -16.28 -7.46 6.01
C ARG A 101 -16.38 -8.16 4.65
N LEU A 102 -15.26 -8.55 4.04
CA LEU A 102 -15.21 -9.21 2.74
C LEU A 102 -15.38 -10.73 2.88
N THR A 103 -15.98 -11.34 1.85
CA THR A 103 -16.06 -12.80 1.69
C THR A 103 -14.67 -13.39 1.40
N TYR A 104 -14.53 -14.72 1.55
CA TYR A 104 -13.26 -15.40 1.31
C TYR A 104 -12.72 -15.18 -0.11
N GLU A 105 -13.59 -15.28 -1.12
CA GLU A 105 -13.23 -15.09 -2.52
C GLU A 105 -12.78 -13.64 -2.82
N GLU A 106 -13.50 -12.66 -2.28
CA GLU A 106 -13.12 -11.24 -2.42
C GLU A 106 -11.79 -10.91 -1.73
N ARG A 107 -11.47 -11.58 -0.62
CA ARG A 107 -10.18 -11.42 0.06
C ARG A 107 -9.03 -11.94 -0.79
N GLU A 108 -9.16 -13.15 -1.31
CA GLU A 108 -8.14 -13.74 -2.18
C GLU A 108 -7.91 -12.87 -3.42
N ALA A 109 -8.98 -12.40 -4.06
CA ALA A 109 -8.91 -11.48 -5.17
C ALA A 109 -8.24 -10.14 -4.80
N ALA A 110 -8.56 -9.57 -3.63
CA ALA A 110 -7.95 -8.33 -3.15
C ALA A 110 -6.45 -8.48 -2.83
N PHE A 111 -6.03 -9.63 -2.31
CA PHE A 111 -4.61 -9.95 -2.11
C PHE A 111 -3.87 -10.07 -3.43
N GLN A 112 -4.39 -10.87 -4.37
CA GLN A 112 -3.79 -11.02 -5.69
C GLN A 112 -3.64 -9.68 -6.39
N ARG A 113 -4.66 -8.82 -6.30
CA ARG A 113 -4.59 -7.48 -6.88
C ARG A 113 -3.56 -6.58 -6.19
N CYS A 114 -3.38 -6.71 -4.88
CA CYS A 114 -2.35 -5.97 -4.17
C CYS A 114 -0.93 -6.41 -4.61
N GLU A 115 -0.73 -7.70 -4.87
CA GLU A 115 0.52 -8.22 -5.46
C GLU A 115 0.76 -7.65 -6.86
N ASP A 116 -0.26 -7.69 -7.74
CA ASP A 116 -0.17 -7.14 -9.10
C ASP A 116 0.15 -5.64 -9.08
N LEU A 117 -0.47 -4.90 -8.14
CA LEU A 117 -0.21 -3.48 -7.90
C LEU A 117 1.24 -3.25 -7.46
N ILE A 118 1.75 -4.02 -6.49
CA ILE A 118 3.14 -3.90 -6.06
C ILE A 118 4.09 -4.21 -7.22
N GLN A 119 3.81 -5.23 -8.03
CA GLN A 119 4.65 -5.60 -9.18
C GLN A 119 4.73 -4.48 -10.22
N GLU A 120 3.63 -3.79 -10.50
CA GLU A 120 3.60 -2.70 -11.48
C GLU A 120 4.30 -1.43 -10.95
N PHE A 121 4.14 -1.10 -9.66
CA PHE A 121 4.70 0.11 -9.06
C PHE A 121 6.11 -0.06 -8.48
N ALA A 122 6.63 -1.29 -8.35
CA ALA A 122 8.01 -1.57 -7.95
C ALA A 122 9.01 -1.46 -9.12
N ALA A 123 8.55 -1.18 -10.34
CA ALA A 123 9.40 -0.97 -11.51
C ALA A 123 9.30 0.48 -11.99
N TRP A 124 10.46 1.10 -12.24
CA TRP A 124 10.56 2.45 -12.81
C TRP A 124 11.01 2.38 -14.27
N PRO A 125 10.37 3.12 -15.21
CA PRO A 125 9.16 3.94 -15.04
C PRO A 125 7.89 3.12 -14.79
N PHE A 126 6.89 3.69 -14.11
CA PHE A 126 5.60 3.02 -13.89
C PHE A 126 4.93 2.65 -15.23
N GLY A 127 4.30 1.48 -15.31
CA GLY A 127 3.74 1.01 -16.57
C GLY A 127 4.70 0.18 -17.42
N SER A 128 6.00 0.15 -17.09
CA SER A 128 7.02 -0.51 -17.94
C SER A 128 6.90 -2.04 -17.97
N ALA A 129 6.39 -2.64 -16.90
CA ALA A 129 6.13 -4.08 -16.82
C ALA A 129 4.94 -4.48 -17.72
N SER A 130 3.95 -3.59 -17.86
CA SER A 130 2.73 -3.84 -18.62
C SER A 130 2.78 -3.41 -20.09
N SER A 131 3.72 -2.51 -20.47
CA SER A 131 3.85 -1.92 -21.80
C SER A 131 4.72 -2.72 -22.80
N SER A 132 5.10 -3.96 -22.49
CA SER A 132 5.91 -4.80 -23.40
C SER A 132 5.09 -5.95 -23.98
N PRO A 133 4.62 -5.85 -25.24
CA PRO A 133 3.97 -6.95 -25.95
C PRO A 133 4.97 -7.96 -26.53
N ASN A 134 6.27 -7.62 -26.59
CA ASN A 134 7.33 -8.44 -27.17
C ASN A 134 8.49 -8.56 -26.17
N GLY A 135 8.72 -9.78 -25.68
CA GLY A 135 9.71 -10.11 -24.66
C GLY A 135 11.16 -9.85 -25.08
N ASN A 136 11.60 -8.59 -25.01
CA ASN A 136 13.02 -8.25 -25.00
C ASN A 136 13.24 -6.87 -24.36
N SER A 137 13.33 -6.81 -23.02
CA SER A 137 14.07 -5.75 -22.34
C SER A 137 15.29 -6.35 -21.67
N VAL A 138 16.43 -6.05 -22.27
CA VAL A 138 17.75 -6.24 -21.67
C VAL A 138 17.88 -5.21 -20.55
N ARG A 139 17.68 -5.65 -19.30
CA ARG A 139 18.54 -5.37 -18.14
C ARG A 139 18.02 -6.12 -16.91
N ALA A 140 18.95 -6.85 -16.31
CA ALA A 140 18.77 -7.85 -15.28
C ALA A 140 18.49 -7.26 -13.89
N ASN A 141 17.51 -7.83 -13.18
CA ASN A 141 17.82 -8.60 -11.97
C ASN A 141 16.67 -9.53 -11.53
N GLY A 142 16.90 -10.83 -11.76
CA GLY A 142 16.31 -12.03 -11.16
C GLY A 142 14.99 -11.97 -10.39
N ARG A 143 13.95 -12.63 -10.94
CA ARG A 143 13.61 -14.04 -10.66
C ARG A 143 12.36 -14.41 -11.45
N ARG A 144 12.37 -15.64 -11.96
CA ARG A 144 11.34 -16.26 -12.81
C ARG A 144 9.92 -16.04 -12.25
N ALA A 145 9.15 -15.15 -12.85
CA ALA A 145 7.70 -15.20 -12.76
C ALA A 145 7.26 -16.41 -13.60
N ALA A 146 7.01 -17.52 -12.90
CA ALA A 146 6.39 -18.69 -13.49
C ALA A 146 5.09 -18.25 -14.19
N GLN A 147 5.02 -18.56 -15.47
CA GLN A 147 3.89 -18.31 -16.35
C GLN A 147 2.68 -19.10 -15.82
N ARG A 148 1.91 -18.52 -14.89
CA ARG A 148 0.61 -19.06 -14.46
C ARG A 148 -0.42 -18.63 -15.50
N ILE A 149 -0.62 -19.49 -16.49
CA ILE A 149 -1.78 -19.44 -17.38
C ILE A 149 -2.98 -19.92 -16.54
N GLY A 150 -3.78 -18.96 -16.07
CA GLY A 150 -4.96 -19.19 -15.23
C GLY A 150 -6.14 -18.31 -15.66
N ILE A 151 -6.91 -18.84 -16.60
CA ILE A 151 -8.37 -18.71 -16.84
C ILE A 151 -9.08 -17.47 -16.24
N GLY A 152 -9.55 -16.57 -17.12
CA GLY A 152 -10.94 -16.09 -17.08
C GLY A 152 -11.28 -14.69 -16.52
N SER A 153 -10.46 -14.07 -15.67
CA SER A 153 -10.78 -12.76 -15.04
C SER A 153 -9.62 -11.75 -15.08
N VAL A 154 -8.61 -12.02 -15.92
CA VAL A 154 -7.32 -11.30 -15.91
C VAL A 154 -7.39 -9.92 -16.58
N GLY A 155 -8.43 -9.65 -17.38
CA GLY A 155 -8.59 -8.39 -18.11
C GLY A 155 -8.95 -7.20 -17.21
N SER A 156 -9.98 -7.35 -16.39
CA SER A 156 -10.54 -6.26 -15.57
C SER A 156 -9.58 -5.76 -14.48
N GLY A 157 -8.87 -6.68 -13.81
CA GLY A 157 -7.88 -6.31 -12.78
C GLY A 157 -6.70 -5.52 -13.36
N ARG A 158 -6.17 -5.97 -14.51
CA ARG A 158 -5.06 -5.30 -15.20
C ARG A 158 -5.46 -3.93 -15.74
N GLU A 159 -6.66 -3.79 -16.30
CA GLU A 159 -7.20 -2.50 -16.76
C GLU A 159 -7.41 -1.51 -15.60
N ALA A 160 -7.78 -2.00 -14.42
CA ALA A 160 -7.88 -1.20 -13.20
C ALA A 160 -6.52 -0.67 -12.73
N ILE A 161 -5.49 -1.52 -12.76
CA ILE A 161 -4.11 -1.13 -12.41
C ILE A 161 -3.55 -0.13 -13.43
N LEU A 162 -3.78 -0.35 -14.73
CA LEU A 162 -3.37 0.58 -15.77
C LEU A 162 -4.05 1.95 -15.60
N GLY A 163 -5.34 1.99 -15.28
CA GLY A 163 -6.04 3.23 -14.98
C GLY A 163 -5.45 3.97 -13.77
N LEU A 164 -5.07 3.23 -12.72
CA LEU A 164 -4.37 3.78 -11.56
C LEU A 164 -2.97 4.30 -11.92
N VAL A 165 -2.21 3.60 -12.77
CA VAL A 165 -0.91 4.06 -13.28
C VAL A 165 -1.06 5.38 -14.05
N GLN A 166 -2.09 5.50 -14.89
CA GLN A 166 -2.37 6.76 -15.60
C GLN A 166 -2.69 7.89 -14.63
N GLU A 167 -3.45 7.62 -13.57
CA GLU A 167 -3.77 8.63 -12.55
C GLU A 167 -2.52 9.08 -11.78
N VAL A 168 -1.64 8.15 -11.42
CA VAL A 168 -0.35 8.48 -10.80
C VAL A 168 0.54 9.29 -11.76
N LYS A 169 0.56 8.95 -13.06
CA LYS A 169 1.31 9.71 -14.06
C LYS A 169 0.81 11.15 -14.22
N LYS A 170 -0.49 11.40 -14.07
CA LYS A 170 -1.03 12.78 -14.05
C LYS A 170 -0.58 13.59 -12.83
N GLU A 171 -0.24 12.92 -11.73
CA GLU A 171 0.28 13.57 -10.52
C GLU A 171 1.79 13.86 -10.60
N MET A 172 2.49 13.28 -11.57
CA MET A 172 3.92 13.51 -11.80
C MET A 172 4.15 14.87 -12.47
N PHE A 173 5.21 15.58 -12.04
CA PHE A 173 5.54 16.89 -12.60
C PHE A 173 6.30 16.78 -13.93
N SER A 174 7.01 15.68 -14.13
CA SER A 174 7.84 15.37 -15.31
C SER A 174 7.96 13.84 -15.46
N ASP A 175 8.31 13.38 -16.66
CA ASP A 175 8.62 11.96 -16.93
C ASP A 175 9.84 11.45 -16.13
N GLU A 176 10.70 12.36 -15.66
CA GLU A 176 11.88 12.09 -14.83
C GLU A 176 11.69 12.55 -13.37
N ASP A 177 10.52 12.28 -12.79
CA ASP A 177 10.28 12.63 -11.39
C ASP A 177 11.04 11.70 -10.43
N LEU A 178 12.22 12.16 -9.99
CA LEU A 178 13.10 11.47 -9.04
C LEU A 178 12.41 11.12 -7.72
N CYS A 179 11.38 11.87 -7.32
CA CYS A 179 10.63 11.53 -6.10
C CYS A 179 9.84 10.23 -6.29
N PHE A 180 9.22 10.03 -7.45
CA PHE A 180 8.48 8.81 -7.73
C PHE A 180 9.41 7.63 -8.04
N GLU A 181 10.58 7.87 -8.64
CA GLU A 181 11.64 6.86 -8.78
C GLU A 181 12.09 6.33 -7.40
N LEU A 182 12.31 7.23 -6.44
CA LEU A 182 12.64 6.84 -5.06
C LEU A 182 11.53 5.99 -4.43
N VAL A 183 10.26 6.37 -4.62
CA VAL A 183 9.14 5.60 -4.08
C VAL A 183 9.07 4.22 -4.72
N ALA A 184 9.28 4.10 -6.04
CA ALA A 184 9.36 2.81 -6.73
C ALA A 184 10.46 1.92 -6.12
N GLY A 185 11.63 2.48 -5.84
CA GLY A 185 12.72 1.76 -5.17
C GLY A 185 12.36 1.29 -3.75
N VAL A 186 11.59 2.07 -2.99
CA VAL A 186 11.07 1.62 -1.68
C VAL A 186 10.07 0.48 -1.84
N LEU A 187 9.17 0.56 -2.83
CA LEU A 187 8.22 -0.52 -3.13
C LEU A 187 8.93 -1.80 -3.58
N GLU A 188 10.04 -1.70 -4.30
CA GLU A 188 10.91 -2.84 -4.65
C GLU A 188 11.53 -3.50 -3.40
N VAL A 189 11.89 -2.71 -2.39
CA VAL A 189 12.33 -3.27 -1.10
C VAL A 189 11.17 -3.97 -0.40
N LEU A 190 9.99 -3.35 -0.36
CA LEU A 190 8.81 -3.93 0.28
C LEU A 190 8.38 -5.26 -0.37
N SER A 191 8.47 -5.39 -1.69
CA SER A 191 8.13 -6.63 -2.40
C SER A 191 9.07 -7.80 -2.08
N LYS A 192 10.26 -7.51 -1.57
CA LYS A 192 11.27 -8.52 -1.18
C LYS A 192 11.25 -8.84 0.32
N LEU A 193 10.44 -8.15 1.13
CA LEU A 193 10.39 -8.36 2.58
C LEU A 193 9.82 -9.73 2.96
N ASP A 194 8.99 -10.35 2.11
CA ASP A 194 8.52 -11.73 2.32
C ASP A 194 9.67 -12.74 2.41
N SER A 195 10.86 -12.41 1.91
CA SER A 195 12.06 -13.27 2.05
C SER A 195 12.71 -13.21 3.44
N LEU A 196 12.29 -12.30 4.32
CA LEU A 196 12.85 -12.11 5.65
C LEU A 196 11.97 -12.67 6.78
N LEU A 197 10.69 -12.93 6.50
CA LEU A 197 9.72 -13.55 7.41
C LEU A 197 9.77 -15.08 7.28
#